data_AF-A0A937K0I7-F1
#
_entry.id   AF-A0A937K0I7-F1
#
_cell.length_a   1.000
_cell.length_b   1.000
_cell.length_c   1.000
_cell.angle_alpha   90.00
_cell.angle_beta   90.00
_cell.angle_gamma   90.00
#
_symmetry.space_group_name_H-M   'P 1'
#
loop_
_entity.id
_entity.type
_entity.pdbx_description
1 polymer ?
#
loop_
_entity_poly.entity_id
_entity_poly.type
_entity_poly.pdbx_seq_one_letter_code
_entity_poly.pdbx_strand_id
1 'polypeptide(L)'
;MRKRIMIFLVGLFLSLGANAQENKIEFTEYDLDNGLHVILHQDHSTPIVAVTIMYHVGSKNEDSTRTGFAHFFEHLLFEGSENVARGEFDKYITNAGGNNNANTSNDRTFYYEVLPSNELKLGLWLESERLMHSKIDEVGVETQREVVKEEKRQRIDNQPYGSILAEISKRAYKVHPYRWTTIGSLDHLNAATIDEFRDFYKTFYVPENATLSVAGDLDIEQTKKWIEEYFADIPSGKKEIPRPTIGFATKNWTIN
;
A
#
# COMPACT_ATOMS: atom_id res chain seq x y z
N MET A 1 -56.14 -20.88 -17.98
CA MET A 1 -55.81 -19.54 -17.43
C MET A 1 -54.67 -19.54 -16.40
N ARG A 2 -54.67 -20.42 -15.39
CA ARG A 2 -53.63 -20.44 -14.32
C ARG A 2 -52.16 -20.56 -14.82
N LYS A 3 -51.87 -21.36 -15.85
CA LYS A 3 -50.50 -21.49 -16.40
C LYS A 3 -49.98 -20.22 -17.10
N ARG A 4 -50.85 -19.42 -17.72
CA ARG A 4 -50.46 -18.17 -18.39
C ARG A 4 -50.15 -17.05 -17.40
N ILE A 5 -50.88 -17.00 -16.27
CA ILE A 5 -50.65 -16.05 -15.17
C ILE A 5 -49.32 -16.37 -14.46
N MET A 6 -48.99 -17.65 -14.29
CA MET A 6 -47.74 -18.07 -13.65
C MET A 6 -46.50 -17.77 -14.51
N ILE A 7 -46.59 -17.92 -15.83
CA ILE A 7 -45.51 -17.53 -16.77
C ILE A 7 -45.31 -16.01 -16.79
N PHE A 8 -46.40 -15.23 -16.71
CA PHE A 8 -46.33 -13.76 -16.64
C PHE A 8 -45.69 -13.27 -15.33
N LEU A 9 -46.00 -13.90 -14.19
CA LEU A 9 -45.41 -13.57 -12.89
C LEU A 9 -43.93 -13.96 -12.80
N VAL A 10 -43.51 -15.07 -13.42
CA VAL A 10 -42.08 -15.45 -13.50
C VAL A 10 -41.30 -14.51 -14.42
N GLY A 11 -41.88 -14.04 -15.53
CA GLY A 11 -41.28 -13.01 -16.40
C GLY A 11 -41.16 -11.64 -15.73
N LEU A 12 -42.10 -11.28 -14.85
CA LEU A 12 -42.04 -10.04 -14.06
C LEU A 12 -40.96 -10.11 -12.95
N PHE A 13 -40.73 -11.28 -12.36
CA PHE A 13 -39.64 -11.49 -11.40
C PHE A 13 -38.25 -11.52 -12.06
N LEU A 14 -38.14 -12.01 -13.30
CA LEU A 14 -36.89 -12.02 -14.06
C LEU A 14 -36.49 -10.65 -14.62
N SER A 15 -37.43 -9.71 -14.79
CA SER A 15 -37.14 -8.34 -15.24
C SER A 15 -36.79 -7.37 -14.12
N LEU A 16 -37.13 -7.70 -12.86
CA LEU A 16 -36.73 -6.92 -11.67
C LEU A 16 -35.29 -7.22 -11.20
N GLY A 17 -34.66 -8.29 -11.70
CA GLY A 17 -33.33 -8.72 -11.29
C GLY A 17 -32.15 -8.10 -12.06
N ALA A 18 -32.41 -7.26 -13.08
CA ALA A 18 -31.39 -6.84 -14.05
C ALA A 18 -30.83 -5.41 -13.87
N ASN A 19 -31.25 -4.66 -12.85
CA ASN A 19 -30.74 -3.29 -12.59
C ASN A 19 -29.90 -3.18 -11.30
N ALA A 20 -29.46 -4.30 -10.73
CA ALA A 20 -28.75 -4.29 -9.44
C ALA A 20 -27.25 -3.95 -9.54
N GLN A 21 -26.72 -3.56 -10.71
CA GLN A 21 -25.27 -3.48 -10.88
C GLN A 21 -24.82 -2.52 -11.98
N GLU A 22 -25.00 -1.21 -11.79
CA GLU A 22 -24.22 -0.22 -12.54
C GLU A 22 -24.17 1.18 -11.86
N ASN A 23 -23.84 1.24 -10.57
CA ASN A 23 -23.30 2.52 -10.06
C ASN A 23 -21.87 2.65 -10.61
N LYS A 24 -21.76 3.18 -11.83
CA LYS A 24 -20.47 3.48 -12.45
C LYS A 24 -19.79 4.55 -11.61
N ILE A 25 -18.70 4.17 -10.94
CA ILE A 25 -17.87 5.10 -10.18
C ILE A 25 -17.18 6.01 -11.20
N GLU A 26 -17.50 7.30 -11.17
CA GLU A 26 -16.81 8.30 -11.98
C GLU A 26 -15.52 8.73 -11.29
N PHE A 27 -14.41 8.71 -12.01
CA PHE A 27 -13.11 9.12 -11.50
C PHE A 27 -12.31 9.82 -12.60
N THR A 28 -11.35 10.64 -12.19
CA THR A 28 -10.33 11.24 -13.05
C THR A 28 -9.02 10.50 -12.83
N GLU A 29 -8.32 10.15 -13.91
CA GLU A 29 -7.06 9.41 -13.87
C GLU A 29 -6.05 10.11 -14.79
N TYR A 30 -4.83 10.30 -14.30
CA TYR A 30 -3.74 10.93 -15.05
C TYR A 30 -2.39 10.57 -14.43
N ASP A 31 -1.33 10.78 -15.22
CA ASP A 31 0.05 10.64 -14.75
C ASP A 31 0.70 12.02 -14.62
N LEU A 32 1.54 12.20 -13.61
CA LEU A 32 2.50 13.31 -13.55
C LEU A 32 3.72 13.03 -14.43
N ASP A 33 4.45 14.08 -14.82
CA ASP A 33 5.66 13.96 -15.65
C ASP A 33 6.76 13.09 -15.02
N ASN A 34 6.80 13.00 -13.68
CA ASN A 34 7.72 12.15 -12.94
C ASN A 34 7.28 10.68 -12.85
N GLY A 35 6.12 10.33 -13.41
CA GLY A 35 5.58 8.97 -13.46
C GLY A 35 4.62 8.61 -12.33
N LEU A 36 4.33 9.51 -11.38
CA LEU A 36 3.31 9.25 -10.36
C LEU A 36 1.94 9.08 -11.02
N HIS A 37 1.31 7.93 -10.81
CA HIS A 37 -0.04 7.67 -11.26
C HIS A 37 -1.07 8.21 -10.26
N VAL A 38 -2.05 8.97 -10.73
CA VAL A 38 -3.03 9.66 -9.88
C VAL A 38 -4.45 9.30 -10.24
N ILE A 39 -5.25 8.93 -9.23
CA ILE A 39 -6.67 8.65 -9.35
C ILE A 39 -7.46 9.57 -8.41
N LEU A 40 -8.46 10.28 -8.92
CA LEU A 40 -9.32 11.17 -8.14
C LEU A 40 -10.78 10.76 -8.27
N HIS A 41 -11.46 10.59 -7.15
CA HIS A 41 -12.90 10.31 -7.10
C HIS A 41 -13.61 11.34 -6.23
N GLN A 42 -14.40 12.22 -6.85
CA GLN A 42 -15.18 13.23 -6.15
C GLN A 42 -16.51 12.64 -5.68
N ASP A 43 -16.78 12.75 -4.37
CA ASP A 43 -18.05 12.40 -3.75
C ASP A 43 -18.38 13.36 -2.60
N HIS A 44 -19.39 14.22 -2.80
CA HIS A 44 -19.86 15.19 -1.81
C HIS A 44 -20.85 14.63 -0.78
N SER A 45 -21.03 13.31 -0.72
CA SER A 45 -22.00 12.66 0.19
C SER A 45 -21.69 12.88 1.67
N THR A 46 -20.40 12.99 2.03
CA THR A 46 -19.94 13.25 3.39
C THR A 46 -18.72 14.18 3.38
N PRO A 47 -18.52 15.04 4.41
CA PRO A 47 -17.39 15.98 4.46
C PRO A 47 -16.09 15.28 4.91
N ILE A 48 -15.74 14.20 4.23
CA ILE A 48 -14.58 13.35 4.51
C ILE A 48 -13.84 13.10 3.20
N VAL A 49 -12.52 13.06 3.28
CA VAL A 49 -11.64 12.66 2.19
C VAL A 49 -10.69 11.54 2.65
N ALA A 50 -10.42 10.61 1.76
CA ALA A 50 -9.39 9.59 1.91
C ALA A 50 -8.24 9.92 0.94
N VAL A 51 -7.05 10.15 1.48
CA VAL A 51 -5.79 10.20 0.74
C VAL A 51 -5.13 8.85 0.91
N THR A 52 -4.68 8.24 -0.18
CA THR A 52 -4.07 6.92 -0.15
C THR A 52 -2.91 6.86 -1.11
N ILE A 53 -1.83 6.19 -0.73
CA ILE A 53 -0.74 5.88 -1.65
C ILE A 53 -0.42 4.39 -1.60
N MET A 54 -0.30 3.80 -2.78
CA MET A 54 0.07 2.41 -2.95
C MET A 54 1.42 2.33 -3.64
N TYR A 55 2.42 1.81 -2.94
CA TYR A 55 3.69 1.45 -3.54
C TYR A 55 3.61 0.04 -4.09
N HIS A 56 4.01 -0.13 -5.34
CA HIS A 56 4.03 -1.43 -6.01
C HIS A 56 5.26 -2.25 -5.56
N VAL A 57 5.49 -2.34 -4.26
CA VAL A 57 6.55 -3.13 -3.63
C VAL A 57 5.93 -3.90 -2.46
N GLY A 58 6.23 -5.19 -2.36
CA GLY A 58 5.89 -5.99 -1.19
C GLY A 58 7.00 -6.98 -0.89
N SER A 59 6.73 -7.94 0.00
CA SER A 59 7.77 -8.91 0.40
C SER A 59 8.30 -9.77 -0.75
N LYS A 60 7.56 -9.90 -1.87
CA LYS A 60 8.04 -10.63 -3.06
C LYS A 60 9.21 -9.95 -3.78
N ASN A 61 9.39 -8.64 -3.57
CA ASN A 61 10.40 -7.83 -4.24
C ASN A 61 11.76 -7.85 -3.51
N GLU A 62 11.81 -8.50 -2.35
CA GLU A 62 12.98 -8.54 -1.47
C GLU A 62 14.04 -9.53 -1.96
N ASP A 63 15.29 -9.30 -1.53
CA ASP A 63 16.35 -10.29 -1.66
C ASP A 63 16.05 -11.47 -0.72
N SER A 64 16.21 -12.70 -1.21
CA SER A 64 15.97 -13.91 -0.43
C SER A 64 16.85 -14.06 0.83
N THR A 65 17.95 -13.31 0.90
CA THR A 65 18.89 -13.23 2.03
C THR A 65 18.68 -11.97 2.89
N ARG A 66 17.76 -11.08 2.49
CA ARG A 66 17.35 -9.85 3.18
C ARG A 66 15.83 -9.65 3.09
N THR A 67 15.11 -10.40 3.92
CA THR A 67 13.63 -10.42 3.91
C THR A 67 13.04 -9.65 5.08
N GLY A 68 11.85 -9.08 4.91
CA GLY A 68 11.10 -8.31 5.91
C GLY A 68 11.24 -6.79 5.74
N PHE A 69 11.93 -6.33 4.71
CA PHE A 69 12.16 -4.91 4.43
C PHE A 69 10.86 -4.19 4.06
N ALA A 70 9.99 -4.78 3.25
CA ALA A 70 8.75 -4.14 2.84
C ALA A 70 7.86 -3.83 4.06
N HIS A 71 7.74 -4.79 4.98
CA HIS A 71 7.04 -4.58 6.24
C HIS A 71 7.79 -3.62 7.17
N PHE A 72 9.11 -3.69 7.21
CA PHE A 72 9.90 -2.77 8.01
C PHE A 72 9.71 -1.31 7.57
N PHE A 73 9.67 -1.05 6.27
CA PHE A 73 9.41 0.28 5.72
C PHE A 73 7.98 0.76 5.95
N GLU A 74 7.01 -0.14 6.08
CA GLU A 74 5.68 0.21 6.59
C GLU A 74 5.78 1.00 7.89
N HIS A 75 6.54 0.50 8.86
CA HIS A 75 6.74 1.14 10.16
C HIS A 75 7.68 2.33 10.08
N LEU A 76 8.83 2.16 9.42
CA LEU A 76 9.89 3.16 9.37
C LEU A 76 9.43 4.49 8.75
N LEU A 77 8.54 4.44 7.76
CA LEU A 77 8.04 5.64 7.10
C LEU A 77 7.04 6.45 7.93
N PHE A 78 6.67 6.01 9.14
CA PHE A 78 5.98 6.84 10.14
C PHE A 78 6.93 7.60 11.08
N GLU A 79 8.23 7.29 11.07
CA GLU A 79 9.20 7.91 11.99
C GLU A 79 9.65 9.32 11.58
N GLY A 80 9.02 9.89 10.57
CA GLY A 80 9.17 11.28 10.16
C GLY A 80 10.00 11.49 8.88
N SER A 81 10.18 12.76 8.57
CA SER A 81 10.87 13.27 7.40
C SER A 81 11.79 14.43 7.79
N GLU A 82 12.38 15.11 6.82
CA GLU A 82 13.11 16.35 7.07
C GLU A 82 12.23 17.46 7.69
N ASN A 83 10.95 17.52 7.31
CA ASN A 83 10.02 18.55 7.79
C ASN A 83 9.00 18.06 8.84
N VAL A 84 8.85 16.74 9.00
CA VAL A 84 7.98 16.12 10.01
C VAL A 84 8.85 15.43 11.05
N ALA A 85 8.85 15.95 12.28
CA ALA A 85 9.64 15.35 13.35
C ALA A 85 9.16 13.94 13.72
N ARG A 86 10.04 13.16 14.34
CA ARG A 86 9.75 11.77 14.71
C ARG A 86 8.58 11.67 15.66
N GLY A 87 7.62 10.81 15.32
CA GLY A 87 6.39 10.60 16.09
C GLY A 87 5.38 11.74 15.98
N GLU A 88 5.58 12.69 15.05
CA GLU A 88 4.62 13.76 14.79
C GLU A 88 3.66 13.46 13.64
N PHE A 89 3.99 12.53 12.73
CA PHE A 89 3.12 12.19 11.58
C PHE A 89 1.68 11.89 12.03
N ASP A 90 1.53 10.97 12.97
CA ASP A 90 0.21 10.60 13.50
C ASP A 90 -0.46 11.74 14.28
N LYS A 91 0.32 12.62 14.89
CA LYS A 91 -0.19 13.78 15.62
C LYS A 91 -0.78 14.82 14.68
N TYR A 92 -0.16 15.08 13.52
CA TYR A 92 -0.76 15.96 12.51
C TYR A 92 -2.15 15.46 12.10
N ILE A 93 -2.27 14.17 11.79
CA ILE A 93 -3.53 13.55 11.38
C ILE A 93 -4.57 13.58 12.50
N THR A 94 -4.20 13.13 13.71
CA THR A 94 -5.15 13.03 14.83
C THR A 94 -5.57 14.40 15.36
N ASN A 95 -4.68 15.39 15.40
CA ASN A 95 -5.04 16.78 15.77
C ASN A 95 -5.97 17.44 14.75
N ALA A 96 -5.88 17.03 13.48
CA ALA A 96 -6.79 17.42 12.40
C ALA A 96 -8.13 16.64 12.42
N GLY A 97 -8.33 15.73 13.39
CA GLY A 97 -9.55 14.93 13.52
C GLY A 97 -9.62 13.72 12.58
N GLY A 98 -8.50 13.34 11.96
CA GLY A 98 -8.40 12.18 11.07
C GLY A 98 -7.88 10.91 11.74
N ASN A 99 -7.71 9.88 10.92
CA ASN A 99 -7.09 8.61 11.27
C ASN A 99 -6.24 8.12 10.09
N ASN A 100 -5.11 7.49 10.36
CA ASN A 100 -4.23 6.91 9.36
C ASN A 100 -3.91 5.44 9.69
N ASN A 101 -3.45 4.70 8.69
CA ASN A 101 -2.81 3.41 8.92
C ASN A 101 -2.01 2.99 7.68
N ALA A 102 -1.32 1.86 7.80
CA ALA A 102 -0.70 1.19 6.69
C ALA A 102 -0.90 -0.31 6.76
N ASN A 103 -0.60 -1.00 5.66
CA ASN A 103 -0.37 -2.43 5.67
C ASN A 103 0.45 -2.88 4.48
N THR A 104 1.17 -3.98 4.65
CA THR A 104 2.02 -4.59 3.64
C THR A 104 1.56 -6.00 3.29
N SER A 105 1.63 -6.35 2.01
CA SER A 105 1.40 -7.70 1.50
C SER A 105 2.64 -8.23 0.78
N ASN A 106 2.49 -9.39 0.14
CA ASN A 106 3.51 -9.89 -0.77
C ASN A 106 3.73 -8.97 -1.98
N ASP A 107 2.73 -8.16 -2.36
CA ASP A 107 2.72 -7.45 -3.64
C ASP A 107 2.80 -5.93 -3.52
N ARG A 108 2.37 -5.36 -2.39
CA ARG A 108 2.23 -3.92 -2.22
C ARG A 108 2.35 -3.47 -0.76
N THR A 109 2.78 -2.23 -0.58
CA THR A 109 2.71 -1.49 0.68
C THR A 109 1.74 -0.34 0.48
N PHE A 110 0.78 -0.20 1.38
CA PHE A 110 -0.33 0.73 1.25
C PHE A 110 -0.45 1.60 2.49
N TYR A 111 -0.55 2.90 2.30
CA TYR A 111 -0.78 3.90 3.34
C TYR A 111 -2.08 4.64 3.05
N TYR A 112 -2.78 5.05 4.10
CA TYR A 112 -3.97 5.87 3.96
C TYR A 112 -4.16 6.82 5.13
N GLU A 113 -4.79 7.95 4.83
CA GLU A 113 -5.23 8.98 5.74
C GLU A 113 -6.70 9.29 5.43
N VAL A 114 -7.57 9.17 6.42
CA VAL A 114 -8.96 9.63 6.35
C VAL A 114 -9.08 10.89 7.18
N LEU A 115 -9.47 11.99 6.54
CA LEU A 115 -9.45 13.34 7.10
C LEU A 115 -10.78 14.07 6.81
N PRO A 116 -11.16 15.07 7.61
CA PRO A 116 -12.15 16.05 7.19
C PRO A 116 -11.74 16.73 5.86
N SER A 117 -12.68 17.02 4.96
CA SER A 117 -12.37 17.54 3.61
C SER A 117 -11.50 18.79 3.60
N ASN A 118 -11.64 19.66 4.60
CA ASN A 118 -10.86 20.90 4.73
C ASN A 118 -9.38 20.65 5.04
N GLU A 119 -9.01 19.43 5.42
CA GLU A 119 -7.65 18.99 5.74
C GLU A 119 -7.01 18.19 4.59
N LEU A 120 -7.63 18.14 3.39
CA LEU A 120 -7.07 17.44 2.23
C LEU A 120 -5.63 17.89 1.91
N LYS A 121 -5.36 19.20 1.99
CA LYS A 121 -4.01 19.72 1.73
C LYS A 121 -2.98 19.17 2.72
N LEU A 122 -3.36 18.96 3.99
CA LEU A 122 -2.50 18.35 5.01
C LEU A 122 -2.15 16.91 4.65
N GLY A 123 -3.14 16.10 4.27
CA GLY A 123 -2.91 14.71 3.86
C GLY A 123 -1.97 14.59 2.66
N LEU A 124 -2.18 15.43 1.64
CA LEU A 124 -1.30 15.47 0.46
C LEU A 124 0.14 15.86 0.79
N TRP A 125 0.34 16.85 1.67
CA TRP A 125 1.66 17.25 2.14
C TRP A 125 2.37 16.14 2.91
N LEU A 126 1.66 15.45 3.81
CA LEU A 126 2.24 14.37 4.60
C LEU A 126 2.69 13.19 3.73
N GLU A 127 1.89 12.83 2.73
CA GLU A 127 2.26 11.75 1.80
C GLU A 127 3.39 12.13 0.85
N SER A 128 3.51 13.41 0.47
CA SER A 128 4.69 13.86 -0.29
C SER A 128 5.96 13.86 0.56
N GLU A 129 5.87 14.20 1.85
CA GLU A 129 7.00 14.10 2.80
C GLU A 129 7.48 12.65 2.96
N ARG A 130 6.54 11.69 2.99
CA ARG A 130 6.85 10.26 3.03
C ARG A 130 7.58 9.80 1.77
N LEU A 131 7.17 10.30 0.61
CA LEU A 131 7.73 9.91 -0.67
C LEU A 131 9.09 10.57 -0.95
N MET A 132 9.29 11.82 -0.55
CA MET A 132 10.47 12.60 -0.94
C MET A 132 11.53 12.71 0.17
N HIS A 133 11.10 12.88 1.42
CA HIS A 133 11.95 13.40 2.50
C HIS A 133 12.05 12.44 3.69
N SER A 134 11.63 11.18 3.57
CA SER A 134 11.69 10.25 4.71
C SER A 134 13.11 10.06 5.22
N LYS A 135 13.24 10.19 6.55
CA LYS A 135 14.54 10.19 7.20
C LYS A 135 14.97 8.79 7.60
N ILE A 136 15.77 8.16 6.76
CA ILE A 136 16.35 6.83 7.01
C ILE A 136 17.67 6.97 7.79
N ASP A 137 17.56 7.09 9.12
CA ASP A 137 18.68 7.21 10.06
C ASP A 137 18.82 6.00 11.01
N GLU A 138 20.00 5.86 11.62
CA GLU A 138 20.31 4.71 12.48
C GLU A 138 19.39 4.62 13.70
N VAL A 139 19.08 5.76 14.31
CA VAL A 139 18.21 5.76 15.50
C VAL A 139 16.84 5.21 15.15
N GLY A 140 16.32 5.60 13.98
CA GLY A 140 15.01 5.15 13.52
C GLY A 140 14.98 3.66 13.18
N VAL A 141 15.97 3.21 12.39
CA VAL A 141 16.12 1.79 12.06
C VAL A 141 16.26 0.94 13.32
N GLU A 142 17.11 1.31 14.28
CA GLU A 142 17.25 0.50 15.50
C GLU A 142 16.00 0.52 16.39
N THR A 143 15.26 1.64 16.40
CA THR A 143 13.96 1.71 17.10
C THR A 143 12.97 0.74 16.49
N GLN A 144 12.78 0.80 15.16
CA GLN A 144 11.81 -0.05 14.47
C GLN A 144 12.21 -1.52 14.44
N ARG A 145 13.51 -1.82 14.48
CA ARG A 145 14.02 -3.18 14.64
C ARG A 145 13.51 -3.84 15.92
N GLU A 146 13.48 -3.12 17.04
CA GLU A 146 12.93 -3.66 18.29
C GLU A 146 11.40 -3.76 18.25
N VAL A 147 10.72 -2.79 17.64
CA VAL A 147 9.26 -2.82 17.47
C VAL A 147 8.82 -4.04 16.65
N VAL A 148 9.43 -4.28 15.48
CA VAL A 148 9.09 -5.42 14.61
C VAL A 148 9.42 -6.76 15.28
N LYS A 149 10.49 -6.84 16.09
CA LYS A 149 10.79 -8.04 16.90
C LYS A 149 9.66 -8.32 17.87
N GLU A 150 9.18 -7.30 18.57
CA GLU A 150 8.11 -7.47 19.55
C GLU A 150 6.76 -7.79 18.90
N GLU A 151 6.47 -7.15 17.77
CA GLU A 151 5.29 -7.47 16.97
C GLU A 151 5.30 -8.96 16.56
N LYS A 152 6.42 -9.46 16.04
CA LYS A 152 6.55 -10.88 15.68
C LYS A 152 6.32 -11.78 16.88
N ARG A 153 6.89 -11.45 18.05
CA ARG A 153 6.70 -12.23 19.27
C ARG A 153 5.22 -12.28 19.66
N GLN A 154 4.56 -11.14 19.66
CA GLN A 154 3.17 -11.02 20.09
C GLN A 154 2.18 -11.68 19.10
N ARG A 155 2.34 -11.41 17.80
CA ARG A 155 1.38 -11.80 16.75
C ARG A 155 1.62 -13.18 16.17
N ILE A 156 2.84 -13.74 16.28
CA ILE A 156 3.21 -15.00 15.64
C ILE A 156 3.73 -16.00 16.67
N ASP A 157 4.80 -15.66 17.39
CA ASP A 157 5.52 -16.67 18.18
C ASP A 157 4.75 -17.07 19.45
N ASN A 158 3.96 -16.15 20.00
CA ASN A 158 3.11 -16.38 21.16
C ASN A 158 1.65 -16.77 20.79
N GLN A 159 1.39 -17.14 19.54
CA GLN A 159 0.05 -17.55 19.08
C GLN A 159 0.01 -19.05 18.75
N PRO A 160 -1.04 -19.78 19.17
CA PRO A 160 -1.28 -21.14 18.68
C PRO A 160 -1.30 -21.17 17.15
N TYR A 161 -0.53 -22.09 16.56
CA TYR A 161 -0.40 -22.23 15.10
C TYR A 161 0.14 -21.00 14.36
N GLY A 162 0.75 -20.01 15.04
CA GLY A 162 1.24 -18.78 14.40
C GLY A 162 2.24 -19.02 13.26
N SER A 163 3.02 -20.10 13.33
CA SER A 163 4.00 -20.45 12.29
C SER A 163 3.39 -21.12 11.04
N ILE A 164 2.11 -21.48 11.04
CA ILE A 164 1.52 -22.32 9.98
C ILE A 164 1.65 -21.69 8.59
N LEU A 165 1.41 -20.38 8.45
CA LEU A 165 1.49 -19.67 7.18
C LEU A 165 2.93 -19.61 6.66
N ALA A 166 3.91 -19.40 7.53
CA ALA A 166 5.33 -19.42 7.18
C ALA A 166 5.77 -20.81 6.70
N GLU A 167 5.35 -21.85 7.42
CA GLU A 167 5.69 -23.24 7.10
C GLU A 167 5.02 -23.71 5.78
N ILE A 168 3.79 -23.26 5.51
CA ILE A 168 3.09 -23.50 4.24
C ILE A 168 3.83 -22.79 3.10
N SER A 169 4.08 -21.48 3.23
CA SER A 169 4.74 -20.66 2.21
C SER A 169 6.08 -21.26 1.79
N LYS A 170 6.93 -21.59 2.78
CA LYS A 170 8.23 -22.22 2.59
C LYS A 170 8.17 -23.59 1.90
N ARG A 171 7.08 -24.35 2.08
CA ARG A 171 6.91 -25.69 1.49
C ARG A 171 6.30 -25.65 0.11
N ALA A 172 5.30 -24.79 -0.10
CA ALA A 172 4.60 -24.61 -1.36
C ALA A 172 5.51 -24.01 -2.43
N TYR A 173 6.31 -23.00 -2.06
CA TYR A 173 7.16 -22.28 -3.00
C TYR A 173 8.64 -22.63 -2.82
N LYS A 174 9.24 -23.25 -3.83
CA LYS A 174 10.68 -23.59 -3.83
C LYS A 174 11.55 -22.49 -4.43
N VAL A 175 11.06 -21.85 -5.47
CA VAL A 175 11.77 -20.78 -6.21
C VAL A 175 11.04 -19.44 -6.06
N HIS A 176 9.70 -19.43 -6.10
CA HIS A 176 8.91 -18.19 -6.04
C HIS A 176 9.16 -17.42 -4.73
N PRO A 177 9.32 -16.08 -4.75
CA PRO A 177 9.50 -15.23 -3.57
C PRO A 177 8.36 -15.26 -2.55
N TYR A 178 7.23 -15.90 -2.88
CA TYR A 178 6.14 -16.14 -1.91
C TYR A 178 6.52 -17.22 -0.89
N ARG A 179 7.76 -17.71 -0.92
CA ARG A 179 8.29 -18.72 0.01
C ARG A 179 8.61 -18.17 1.41
N TRP A 180 8.55 -16.86 1.62
CA TRP A 180 8.61 -16.23 2.94
C TRP A 180 7.36 -15.36 3.17
N THR A 181 7.05 -15.11 4.44
CA THR A 181 5.95 -14.23 4.85
C THR A 181 6.42 -12.79 4.94
N THR A 182 5.47 -11.85 4.89
CA THR A 182 5.73 -10.40 4.87
C THR A 182 6.57 -9.89 6.05
N ILE A 183 6.42 -10.47 7.24
CA ILE A 183 7.22 -10.09 8.42
C ILE A 183 8.71 -10.43 8.26
N GLY A 184 9.05 -11.31 7.32
CA GLY A 184 10.42 -11.70 7.01
C GLY A 184 11.14 -12.46 8.13
N SER A 185 12.46 -12.30 8.17
CA SER A 185 13.37 -13.00 9.08
C SER A 185 14.03 -11.99 10.00
N LEU A 186 13.94 -12.21 11.32
CA LEU A 186 14.61 -11.34 12.28
C LEU A 186 16.13 -11.38 12.13
N ASP A 187 16.71 -12.50 11.72
CA ASP A 187 18.14 -12.61 11.48
C ASP A 187 18.57 -11.78 10.26
N HIS A 188 17.74 -11.76 9.21
CA HIS A 188 17.98 -10.92 8.04
C HIS A 188 17.88 -9.44 8.39
N LEU A 189 16.86 -9.05 9.16
CA LEU A 189 16.75 -7.69 9.65
C LEU A 189 17.99 -7.36 10.48
N ASN A 190 18.31 -8.11 11.54
CA ASN A 190 19.45 -7.84 12.43
C ASN A 190 20.80 -7.72 11.70
N ALA A 191 21.00 -8.47 10.61
CA ALA A 191 22.22 -8.41 9.81
C ALA A 191 22.24 -7.25 8.81
N ALA A 192 21.09 -6.62 8.53
CA ALA A 192 20.96 -5.53 7.58
C ALA A 192 21.58 -4.23 8.11
N THR A 193 22.37 -3.60 7.24
CA THR A 193 23.02 -2.32 7.45
C THR A 193 22.11 -1.14 7.08
N ILE A 194 22.38 0.05 7.63
CA ILE A 194 21.63 1.27 7.30
C ILE A 194 21.64 1.60 5.80
N ASP A 195 22.72 1.27 5.10
CA ASP A 195 22.83 1.54 3.67
C ASP A 195 21.94 0.60 2.84
N GLU A 196 21.72 -0.64 3.28
CA GLU A 196 20.74 -1.54 2.65
C GLU A 196 19.31 -1.00 2.81
N PHE A 197 18.96 -0.42 3.96
CA PHE A 197 17.67 0.27 4.13
C PHE A 197 17.56 1.46 3.18
N ARG A 198 18.57 2.34 3.15
CA ARG A 198 18.58 3.50 2.24
C ARG A 198 18.48 3.08 0.77
N ASP A 199 19.11 1.98 0.39
CA ASP A 199 19.05 1.47 -0.97
C ASP A 199 17.65 0.94 -1.31
N PHE A 200 17.00 0.23 -0.37
CA PHE A 200 15.62 -0.23 -0.52
C PHE A 200 14.66 0.95 -0.72
N TYR A 201 14.77 2.00 0.09
CA TYR A 201 13.98 3.22 -0.05
C TYR A 201 14.15 3.85 -1.44
N LYS A 202 15.39 4.12 -1.84
CA LYS A 202 15.72 4.74 -3.14
C LYS A 202 15.31 3.91 -4.36
N THR A 203 15.14 2.60 -4.19
CA THR A 203 14.80 1.68 -5.27
C THR A 203 13.29 1.55 -5.46
N PHE A 204 12.51 1.56 -4.37
CA PHE A 204 11.09 1.22 -4.42
C PHE A 204 10.13 2.36 -4.06
N TYR A 205 10.56 3.35 -3.29
CA TYR A 205 9.73 4.50 -2.90
C TYR A 205 10.03 5.67 -3.83
N VAL A 206 9.54 5.54 -5.05
CA VAL A 206 9.73 6.51 -6.15
C VAL A 206 8.39 6.75 -6.85
N PRO A 207 8.16 7.94 -7.44
CA PRO A 207 6.90 8.31 -8.09
C PRO A 207 6.36 7.27 -9.07
N GLU A 208 7.21 6.77 -9.98
CA GLU A 208 6.83 5.80 -11.02
C GLU A 208 6.55 4.38 -10.48
N ASN A 209 6.80 4.14 -9.20
CA ASN A 209 6.44 2.90 -8.51
C ASN A 209 5.23 3.07 -7.57
N ALA A 210 4.52 4.19 -7.65
CA ALA A 210 3.43 4.53 -6.75
C ALA A 210 2.15 4.91 -7.50
N THR A 211 1.02 4.65 -6.86
CA THR A 211 -0.29 5.18 -7.24
C THR A 211 -0.84 6.00 -6.09
N LEU A 212 -1.06 7.30 -6.31
CA LEU A 212 -1.79 8.19 -5.40
C LEU A 212 -3.27 8.13 -5.77
N SER A 213 -4.13 7.87 -4.78
CA SER A 213 -5.58 7.95 -4.96
C SER A 213 -6.20 8.84 -3.89
N VAL A 214 -7.04 9.79 -4.32
CA VAL A 214 -7.79 10.69 -3.44
C VAL A 214 -9.29 10.52 -3.73
N ALA A 215 -10.06 10.16 -2.71
CA ALA A 215 -11.49 9.91 -2.85
C ALA A 215 -12.30 10.60 -1.74
N GLY A 216 -13.43 11.24 -2.08
CA GLY A 216 -14.33 11.87 -1.12
C GLY A 216 -14.71 13.30 -1.50
N ASP A 217 -15.06 14.11 -0.52
CA ASP A 217 -15.52 15.48 -0.73
C ASP A 217 -14.33 16.41 -1.04
N LEU A 218 -14.06 16.59 -2.33
CA LEU A 218 -12.91 17.31 -2.87
C LEU A 218 -13.29 18.13 -4.11
N ASP A 219 -12.54 19.18 -4.40
CA ASP A 219 -12.61 19.89 -5.68
C ASP A 219 -11.48 19.42 -6.59
N ILE A 220 -11.82 18.80 -7.73
CA ILE A 220 -10.85 18.14 -8.62
C ILE A 220 -9.73 19.09 -9.05
N GLU A 221 -10.07 20.32 -9.43
CA GLU A 221 -9.10 21.28 -9.97
C GLU A 221 -8.17 21.82 -8.88
N GLN A 222 -8.67 22.06 -7.67
CA GLN A 222 -7.85 22.44 -6.53
C GLN A 222 -6.97 21.28 -6.06
N THR A 223 -7.49 20.05 -6.03
CA THR A 223 -6.74 18.85 -5.68
C THR A 223 -5.59 18.63 -6.65
N LYS A 224 -5.81 18.75 -7.97
CA LYS A 224 -4.74 18.68 -8.98
C LYS A 224 -3.63 19.70 -8.72
N LYS A 225 -3.98 20.95 -8.38
CA LYS A 225 -2.98 21.99 -8.06
C LYS A 225 -2.12 21.62 -6.86
N TRP A 226 -2.70 21.05 -5.80
CA TRP A 226 -1.93 20.63 -4.64
C TRP A 226 -1.10 19.38 -4.91
N ILE A 227 -1.60 18.45 -5.74
CA ILE A 227 -0.83 17.30 -6.18
C ILE A 227 0.38 17.76 -7.00
N GLU A 228 0.19 18.69 -7.92
CA GLU A 228 1.29 19.31 -8.67
C GLU A 228 2.28 19.99 -7.73
N GLU A 229 1.80 20.84 -6.80
CA GLU A 229 2.61 21.57 -5.81
C GLU A 229 3.49 20.63 -4.96
N TYR A 230 2.97 19.48 -4.56
CA TYR A 230 3.65 18.60 -3.61
C TYR A 230 4.40 17.42 -4.23
N PHE A 231 3.97 16.93 -5.39
CA PHE A 231 4.50 15.69 -5.96
C PHE A 231 5.30 15.90 -7.25
N ALA A 232 5.10 17.00 -8.00
CA ALA A 232 5.74 17.14 -9.33
C ALA A 232 7.27 17.23 -9.26
N ASP A 233 7.81 17.91 -8.24
CA ASP A 233 9.26 18.10 -8.05
C ASP A 233 9.97 16.86 -7.48
N ILE A 234 9.23 15.81 -7.11
CA ILE A 234 9.82 14.57 -6.63
C ILE A 234 10.51 13.87 -7.81
N PRO A 235 11.83 13.60 -7.73
CA PRO A 235 12.54 12.98 -8.83
C PRO A 235 12.09 11.54 -9.03
N SER A 236 11.94 11.13 -10.30
CA SER A 236 11.80 9.72 -10.64
C SER A 236 13.02 8.91 -10.18
N GLY A 237 12.81 7.62 -9.98
CA GLY A 237 13.85 6.67 -9.66
C GLY A 237 14.96 6.61 -10.71
N LYS A 238 16.19 6.42 -10.22
CA LYS A 238 17.39 6.32 -11.07
C LYS A 238 17.73 4.89 -11.49
N LYS A 239 16.99 3.91 -10.97
CA LYS A 239 17.23 2.49 -11.16
C LYS A 239 15.97 1.86 -11.74
N GLU A 240 16.14 0.83 -12.56
CA GLU A 240 15.03 -0.04 -12.92
C GLU A 240 14.50 -0.75 -11.67
N ILE A 241 13.18 -0.72 -11.47
CA ILE A 241 12.54 -1.32 -10.31
C ILE A 241 12.61 -2.86 -10.44
N PRO A 242 13.26 -3.57 -9.50
CA PRO A 242 13.36 -5.02 -9.55
C PRO A 242 11.97 -5.67 -9.47
N ARG A 243 11.60 -6.40 -10.52
CA ARG A 243 10.40 -7.24 -10.55
C ARG A 243 10.82 -8.71 -10.55
N PRO A 244 10.25 -9.56 -9.68
CA PRO A 244 10.58 -10.98 -9.70
C PRO A 244 10.11 -11.62 -11.02
N THR A 245 11.06 -12.04 -11.86
CA THR A 245 10.79 -12.77 -13.09
C THR A 245 10.72 -14.26 -12.79
N ILE A 246 9.52 -14.78 -12.58
CA ILE A 246 9.32 -16.21 -12.35
C ILE A 246 8.72 -16.76 -13.62
N GLY A 247 9.55 -17.40 -14.43
CA GLY A 247 9.05 -18.20 -15.54
C GLY A 247 8.11 -19.26 -14.95
N PHE A 248 6.85 -19.26 -15.39
CA PHE A 248 5.99 -20.42 -15.13
C PHE A 248 6.72 -21.62 -15.73
N ALA A 249 7.10 -22.58 -14.89
CA ALA A 249 7.50 -23.87 -15.42
C ALA A 249 6.26 -24.43 -16.14
N THR A 250 6.25 -24.37 -17.47
CA THR A 250 5.31 -25.11 -18.31
C THR A 250 5.61 -26.58 -18.14
N LYS A 251 5.27 -27.14 -16.98
CA LYS A 251 5.16 -28.57 -16.82
C LYS A 251 3.96 -28.97 -17.64
N ASN A 252 4.22 -29.61 -18.79
CA ASN A 252 3.25 -30.43 -19.47
C ASN A 252 2.81 -31.51 -18.47
N TRP A 253 1.72 -31.25 -17.74
CA TRP A 253 1.09 -32.25 -16.92
C TRP A 253 0.37 -33.22 -17.86
N THR A 254 1.08 -34.24 -18.33
CA THR A 254 0.41 -35.44 -18.85
C THR A 254 -0.19 -36.17 -17.66
N ILE A 255 -1.52 -36.17 -17.60
CA ILE A 255 -2.29 -37.04 -16.72
C ILE A 255 -2.09 -38.46 -17.27
N ASN A 256 -1.41 -39.31 -16.51
CA ASN A 256 -1.40 -40.77 -16.73
C ASN A 256 -2.55 -41.40 -15.97
#